data_AF-A0AAF0TU29-F1
#
_entry.id   AF-A0AAF0TU29-F1
#
_cell.length_a   1.000
_cell.length_b   1.000
_cell.length_c   1.000
_cell.angle_alpha   90.00
_cell.angle_beta   90.00
_cell.angle_gamma   90.00
#
_symmetry.space_group_name_H-M   'P 1'
#
loop_
_entity.id
_entity.type
_entity.pdbx_description
1 polymer ?
#
loop_
_entity_poly.entity_id
_entity_poly.type
_entity_poly.pdbx_seq_one_letter_code
_entity_poly.pdbx_strand_id
1 'polypeptide(L)'
;MERIMKAQALKDNSMSSYMSSKKTMEINLDNGIMEELRKRAEVDKNDKSVKDLVLLLFETALLTSGFSLDDPNTFAARIHRMLKLCLSIDEEEEAGEDVDDMPPLEDVGEESKMEEVD
;
A
#
# COMPACT_ATOMS: atom_id res chain seq x y z
N MET A 1 6.30 -17.67 6.63
CA MET A 1 6.97 -18.66 5.75
C MET A 1 7.64 -18.01 4.54
N GLU A 2 7.02 -16.98 3.95
CA GLU A 2 7.58 -16.22 2.82
C GLU A 2 9.02 -15.72 3.04
N ARG A 3 9.32 -15.11 4.20
CA ARG A 3 10.67 -14.63 4.54
C ARG A 3 11.73 -15.75 4.48
N ILE A 4 11.39 -16.94 4.97
CA ILE A 4 12.30 -18.10 4.99
C ILE A 4 12.50 -18.65 3.56
N MET A 5 11.42 -18.69 2.77
CA MET A 5 11.48 -19.11 1.37
C MET A 5 12.25 -18.13 0.48
N LYS A 6 12.17 -16.82 0.74
CA LYS A 6 12.96 -15.79 0.02
C LYS A 6 14.45 -15.82 0.39
N ALA A 7 14.80 -16.22 1.61
CA ALA A 7 16.18 -16.25 2.09
C ALA A 7 17.01 -17.48 1.63
N GLN A 8 16.41 -18.43 0.91
CA GLN A 8 17.08 -19.66 0.49
C GLN A 8 17.88 -19.45 -0.81
N ALA A 9 19.22 -19.54 -0.73
CA ALA A 9 20.15 -19.20 -1.82
C ALA A 9 20.06 -20.11 -3.08
N LEU A 10 19.56 -21.35 -2.93
CA LEU A 10 19.43 -22.33 -4.02
C LEU A 10 17.98 -22.55 -4.46
N LYS A 11 17.08 -21.60 -4.19
CA LYS A 11 15.68 -21.70 -4.58
C LYS A 11 15.53 -21.54 -6.10
N ASP A 12 14.72 -22.42 -6.71
CA ASP A 12 14.25 -22.23 -8.07
C ASP A 12 13.22 -21.08 -8.12
N ASN A 13 13.55 -20.03 -8.87
CA ASN A 13 12.71 -18.84 -9.03
C ASN A 13 11.46 -19.10 -9.88
N SER A 14 11.37 -20.24 -10.59
CA SER A 14 10.21 -20.62 -11.40
C SER A 14 8.91 -20.71 -10.58
N MET A 15 9.00 -21.02 -9.29
CA MET A 15 7.85 -21.16 -8.37
C MET A 15 7.56 -19.87 -7.58
N SER A 16 8.29 -18.78 -7.81
CA SER A 16 8.14 -17.57 -7.00
C SER A 16 6.81 -16.84 -7.25
N SER A 17 6.28 -16.91 -8.48
CA SER A 17 4.99 -16.30 -8.85
C SER A 17 3.79 -17.04 -8.24
N TYR A 18 3.89 -18.36 -8.05
CA TYR A 18 2.84 -19.15 -7.38
C TYR A 18 2.81 -18.97 -5.86
N MET A 19 3.86 -18.39 -5.27
CA MET A 19 3.97 -18.15 -3.82
C MET A 19 3.65 -16.71 -3.40
N SER A 20 3.40 -15.79 -4.34
CA SER A 20 2.92 -14.45 -4.04
C SER A 20 1.39 -14.46 -3.88
N SER A 21 0.91 -15.03 -2.78
CA SER A 21 -0.51 -14.92 -2.43
C SER A 21 -0.83 -13.48 -2.02
N LYS A 22 -1.99 -12.97 -2.46
CA LYS A 22 -2.54 -11.70 -1.97
C LYS A 22 -2.71 -11.79 -0.45
N LYS A 23 -2.24 -10.78 0.27
CA LYS A 23 -2.34 -10.71 1.75
C LYS A 23 -3.60 -9.95 2.11
N THR A 24 -4.28 -10.39 3.16
CA THR A 24 -5.42 -9.66 3.73
C THR A 24 -4.91 -8.63 4.73
N MET A 25 -5.21 -7.35 4.49
CA MET A 25 -4.99 -6.29 5.48
C MET A 25 -6.20 -6.22 6.40
N GLU A 26 -6.02 -6.58 7.66
CA GLU A 26 -7.07 -6.43 8.68
C GLU A 26 -7.08 -5.01 9.23
N ILE A 27 -8.29 -4.47 9.43
CA ILE A 27 -8.51 -3.09 9.87
C ILE A 27 -9.27 -3.10 11.19
N ASN A 28 -8.81 -2.30 12.15
CA ASN A 28 -9.52 -2.07 13.42
C ASN A 28 -10.41 -0.81 13.32
N LEU A 29 -11.73 -1.00 13.43
CA LEU A 29 -12.73 0.07 13.33
C LEU A 29 -12.75 1.02 14.55
N ASP A 30 -12.29 0.56 15.72
CA ASP A 30 -12.29 1.34 16.96
C ASP A 30 -11.10 2.32 17.04
N ASN A 31 -10.19 2.29 16.06
CA ASN A 31 -9.06 3.18 16.01
C ASN A 31 -9.46 4.54 15.42
N GLY A 32 -9.23 5.62 16.17
CA GLY A 32 -9.53 6.99 15.73
C GLY A 32 -8.86 7.40 14.41
N ILE A 33 -7.73 6.80 14.05
CA ILE A 33 -7.07 7.01 12.75
C ILE A 33 -7.95 6.51 11.60
N MET A 34 -8.58 5.34 11.76
CA MET A 34 -9.46 4.77 10.74
C MET A 34 -10.75 5.56 10.59
N GLU A 35 -11.30 6.07 11.70
CA GLU A 35 -12.48 6.93 11.66
C GLU A 35 -12.21 8.24 10.92
N GLU A 36 -11.06 8.86 11.18
CA GLU A 36 -10.65 10.11 10.51
C GLU A 36 -10.34 9.89 9.02
N LEU A 37 -9.66 8.79 8.68
CA LEU A 37 -9.43 8.40 7.29
C LEU A 37 -10.74 8.19 6.54
N ARG A 38 -11.74 7.56 7.16
CA ARG A 38 -13.07 7.37 6.56
C ARG A 38 -13.74 8.71 6.26
N LYS A 39 -13.77 9.62 7.23
CA LYS A 39 -14.37 10.96 7.07
C LYS A 39 -13.71 11.73 5.93
N ARG A 40 -12.38 11.72 5.84
CA ARG A 40 -11.64 12.43 4.77
C ARG A 40 -11.88 11.79 3.41
N ALA A 41 -11.92 10.47 3.32
CA ALA A 41 -12.22 9.76 2.08
C ALA A 41 -13.68 9.96 1.61
N GLU A 42 -14.63 10.16 2.52
CA GLU A 42 -16.01 10.51 2.19
C GLU A 42 -16.13 11.92 1.57
N VAL A 43 -15.27 12.86 2.01
CA VAL A 43 -15.23 14.23 1.48
C VAL A 43 -14.56 14.29 0.11
N ASP A 44 -13.36 13.71 -0.01
CA ASP A 44 -12.63 13.63 -1.27
C ASP A 44 -11.88 12.29 -1.39
N LYS A 45 -12.36 11.44 -2.30
CA LYS A 45 -11.75 10.13 -2.60
C LYS A 45 -10.43 10.27 -3.36
N ASN A 46 -10.16 11.43 -3.96
CA ASN A 46 -9.00 11.69 -4.78
C ASN A 46 -7.90 12.48 -4.08
N ASP A 47 -8.08 12.82 -2.80
CA ASP A 47 -7.07 13.49 -2.00
C ASP A 47 -5.78 12.67 -1.97
N LYS A 48 -4.72 13.24 -2.54
CA LYS A 48 -3.39 12.62 -2.62
C LYS A 48 -2.81 12.36 -1.23
N SER A 49 -3.08 13.24 -0.27
CA SER A 49 -2.58 13.10 1.11
C SER A 49 -3.22 11.92 1.84
N VAL A 50 -4.53 11.69 1.63
CA VAL A 50 -5.25 10.54 2.19
C VAL A 50 -4.74 9.23 1.56
N LYS A 51 -4.51 9.21 0.25
CA LYS A 51 -3.95 8.04 -0.45
C LYS A 51 -2.55 7.70 0.06
N ASP A 52 -1.67 8.69 0.20
CA ASP A 52 -0.34 8.50 0.76
C ASP A 52 -0.40 8.00 2.22
N LEU A 53 -1.32 8.51 3.05
CA LEU A 53 -1.48 8.08 4.43
C LEU A 53 -1.95 6.62 4.55
N VAL A 54 -2.90 6.20 3.70
CA VAL A 54 -3.37 4.80 3.65
C VAL A 54 -2.25 3.86 3.20
N LEU A 55 -1.46 4.27 2.20
CA LEU A 55 -0.36 3.46 1.69
C LEU A 55 0.76 3.32 2.72
N LEU A 56 1.07 4.39 3.46
CA LEU A 56 2.01 4.36 4.59
C LEU A 56 1.51 3.44 5.71
N LEU A 57 0.22 3.47 6.03
CA LEU A 57 -0.38 2.57 7.02
C LEU A 57 -0.24 1.11 6.59
N PHE A 58 -0.44 0.81 5.31
CA PHE A 58 -0.26 -0.52 4.74
C PHE A 58 1.18 -1.01 4.84
N GLU A 59 2.17 -0.21 4.45
CA GLU A 59 3.59 -0.57 4.52
C GLU A 59 4.07 -0.74 5.98
N THR A 60 3.56 0.11 6.88
CA THR A 60 3.81 -0.03 8.32
C THR A 60 3.24 -1.34 8.86
N ALA A 61 2.01 -1.71 8.45
CA ALA A 61 1.39 -2.97 8.83
C ALA A 61 2.12 -4.18 8.24
N LEU A 62 2.66 -4.09 7.02
CA LEU A 62 3.49 -5.13 6.43
C LEU A 62 4.75 -5.38 7.26
N LEU A 63 5.43 -4.29 7.66
CA LEU A 63 6.66 -4.37 8.45
C LEU A 63 6.41 -5.00 9.83
N THR A 64 5.39 -4.54 10.55
CA THR A 64 5.03 -5.06 11.88
C THR A 64 4.54 -6.51 11.83
N SER A 65 3.86 -6.90 10.75
CA SER A 65 3.42 -8.28 10.50
C SER A 65 4.55 -9.21 10.05
N GLY A 66 5.78 -8.70 9.91
CA GLY A 66 6.97 -9.49 9.59
C GLY A 66 7.13 -9.80 8.10
N PHE A 67 6.51 -9.04 7.21
CA PHE A 67 6.80 -9.09 5.78
C PHE A 67 7.99 -8.20 5.41
N SER A 68 8.61 -8.49 4.28
CA SER A 68 9.59 -7.61 3.66
C SER A 68 8.86 -6.56 2.83
N LEU A 69 9.35 -5.32 2.84
CA LEU A 69 8.93 -4.32 1.86
C LEU A 69 9.51 -4.68 0.49
N ASP A 70 8.76 -4.37 -0.57
CA ASP A 70 9.19 -4.62 -1.95
C ASP A 70 10.19 -3.53 -2.40
N ASP A 71 9.90 -2.26 -2.13
CA ASP A 71 10.84 -1.14 -2.34
C ASP A 71 10.98 -0.26 -1.07
N PRO A 72 12.09 -0.41 -0.31
CA PRO A 72 12.38 0.43 0.84
C PRO A 72 12.60 1.92 0.50
N ASN A 73 13.03 2.26 -0.72
CA ASN A 73 13.29 3.64 -1.10
C ASN A 73 11.99 4.42 -1.27
N THR A 74 10.99 3.83 -1.93
CA THR A 74 9.66 4.43 -2.09
C THR A 74 8.97 4.64 -0.74
N PHE A 75 9.12 3.70 0.19
CA PHE A 75 8.65 3.85 1.57
C PHE A 75 9.34 5.02 2.30
N ALA A 76 10.67 5.13 2.18
CA ALA A 76 11.43 6.23 2.78
C ALA A 76 11.05 7.60 2.18
N ALA A 77 10.89 7.69 0.86
CA ALA A 77 10.43 8.88 0.18
C ALA A 77 9.04 9.32 0.67
N ARG A 78 8.11 8.37 0.85
CA ARG A 78 6.78 8.65 1.40
C ARG A 78 6.81 9.17 2.84
N ILE A 79 7.66 8.59 3.70
CA ILE A 79 7.89 9.10 5.06
C ILE A 79 8.42 10.53 5.00
N HIS A 80 9.39 10.81 4.14
CA HIS A 80 9.96 12.15 4.00
C HIS A 80 8.92 13.17 3.52
N ARG A 81 8.06 12.83 2.56
CA ARG A 81 6.94 13.69 2.15
C ARG A 81 5.98 13.97 3.31
N MET A 82 5.63 12.95 4.10
CA MET A 82 4.75 13.14 5.25
C MET A 82 5.39 14.01 6.34
N LEU A 83 6.71 13.86 6.60
CA LEU A 83 7.42 14.73 7.54
C LEU A 83 7.47 16.19 7.05
N LYS A 84 7.72 16.42 5.75
CA LYS A 84 7.69 17.75 5.14
C LYS A 84 6.31 18.41 5.34
N LEU A 85 5.22 17.67 5.10
CA LEU A 85 3.84 18.10 5.36
C LEU A 85 3.58 18.43 6.84
N CYS A 86 3.99 17.55 7.77
CA CYS A 86 3.82 17.79 9.21
C CYS A 86 4.60 19.02 9.72
N LEU A 87 5.73 19.33 9.09
CA LEU A 87 6.56 20.49 9.42
C LEU A 87 6.16 21.75 8.62
N SER A 88 5.15 21.66 7.75
CA SER A 88 4.74 22.76 6.85
C SER A 88 5.90 23.33 6.03
N ILE A 89 6.83 22.46 5.61
CA ILE A 89 7.90 22.83 4.70
C ILE A 89 7.32 22.71 3.29
N ASP A 90 7.12 23.84 2.63
CA ASP A 90 6.51 23.91 1.29
C ASP A 90 7.31 23.07 0.27
N GLU A 91 6.57 22.34 -0.58
CA GLU A 91 7.06 21.43 -1.62
C GLU A 91 7.77 22.14 -2.80
N GLU A 92 8.20 23.39 -2.66
CA GLU A 92 8.78 24.16 -3.78
C GLU A 92 10.20 23.73 -4.17
N GLU A 93 10.89 22.88 -3.40
CA GLU A 93 12.30 22.54 -3.69
C GLU A 93 12.54 21.22 -4.44
N GLU A 94 11.58 20.30 -4.60
CA GLU A 94 11.84 19.01 -5.29
C GLU A 94 10.65 18.50 -6.12
N ALA A 95 10.06 19.35 -6.95
CA ALA A 95 9.08 18.94 -7.96
C ALA A 95 9.75 18.29 -9.19
N GLY A 96 10.49 17.22 -8.98
CA GLY A 96 11.06 16.41 -10.06
C GLY A 96 11.16 14.97 -9.63
N GLU A 97 10.45 14.09 -10.33
CA GLU A 97 10.40 12.63 -10.15
C GLU A 97 9.29 12.16 -9.17
N ASP A 98 8.66 11.01 -9.45
CA ASP A 98 7.63 10.32 -8.64
C ASP A 98 6.13 10.59 -8.91
N VAL A 99 5.74 11.03 -10.12
CA VAL A 99 4.35 10.87 -10.60
C VAL A 99 4.09 9.57 -11.36
N ASP A 100 5.12 8.76 -11.60
CA ASP A 100 5.03 7.54 -12.44
C ASP A 100 4.85 6.21 -11.67
N ASP A 101 4.84 6.22 -10.32
CA ASP A 101 4.87 4.98 -9.52
C ASP A 101 3.53 4.63 -8.84
N MET A 102 2.42 5.20 -9.33
CA MET A 102 1.09 4.68 -8.99
C MET A 102 0.75 3.53 -9.95
N PRO A 103 0.60 2.28 -9.45
CA PRO A 103 0.16 1.19 -10.31
C PRO A 103 -1.21 1.54 -10.90
N PRO A 104 -1.44 1.28 -12.20
CA PRO A 104 -2.73 1.54 -12.81
C PRO A 104 -3.80 0.75 -12.05
N LEU A 105 -4.88 1.45 -11.68
CA LEU A 105 -6.06 0.81 -11.10
C LEU A 105 -6.62 -0.14 -12.16
N GLU A 106 -6.57 -1.45 -11.92
CA GLU A 106 -7.35 -2.39 -12.71
C GLU A 106 -8.83 -2.05 -12.50
N ASP A 107 -9.50 -1.69 -13.61
CA ASP A 107 -10.93 -1.50 -13.67
C ASP A 107 -11.60 -2.81 -13.26
N VAL A 108 -12.20 -2.85 -12.07
CA VAL A 108 -12.99 -4.00 -11.60
C VAL A 108 -14.33 -3.93 -12.34
N GLY A 109 -14.27 -4.27 -13.62
CA GLY A 109 -15.42 -4.46 -14.48
C GLY A 109 -16.36 -5.48 -13.85
N GLU A 110 -17.59 -5.04 -13.65
CA GLU A 110 -18.73 -5.81 -13.18
C GLU A 110 -18.88 -7.11 -13.99
N GLU A 111 -18.59 -8.25 -13.37
CA GLU A 111 -19.24 -9.52 -13.73
C GLU A 111 -19.58 -10.27 -12.44
N SER A 112 -20.59 -9.73 -11.72
CA SER A 112 -21.44 -10.55 -10.87
C SER A 112 -22.23 -11.52 -11.75
N LYS A 113 -21.62 -12.64 -12.14
CA LYS A 113 -22.35 -13.76 -12.73
C LYS A 113 -22.53 -14.84 -11.69
N MET A 114 -23.69 -14.75 -11.04
CA MET A 114 -24.28 -15.74 -10.15
C MET A 114 -24.14 -17.14 -10.74
N GLU A 115 -23.56 -18.05 -9.95
CA GLU A 115 -23.49 -19.48 -10.20
C GLU A 115 -24.92 -20.05 -10.11
N GLU A 116 -25.55 -20.31 -11.26
CA GLU A 116 -26.73 -21.18 -11.32
C GLU A 116 -26.25 -22.62 -11.11
N VAL A 117 -26.71 -23.19 -10.01
CA VAL A 117 -26.60 -24.60 -9.65
C VAL A 117 -27.67 -25.37 -10.42
N ASP A 118 -27.25 -26.35 -11.22
CA ASP A 118 -28.07 -27.50 -11.63
C ASP A 118 -27.32 -28.79 -11.20
#